data_AF-A0A388RY71-F1
#
_entry.id   AF-A0A388RY71-F1
#
_cell.length_a   1.000
_cell.length_b   1.000
_cell.length_c   1.000
_cell.angle_alpha   90.00
_cell.angle_beta   90.00
_cell.angle_gamma   90.00
#
_symmetry.space_group_name_H-M   'P 1'
#
loop_
_entity.id
_entity.type
_entity.pdbx_description
1 polymer ?
#
loop_
_entity_poly.entity_id
_entity_poly.type
_entity_poly.pdbx_seq_one_letter_code
_entity_poly.pdbx_strand_id
1 'polypeptide(L)'
;MDKKSIRVSYVGVPGDLSVLKLKSYLRAAIAGVAEGSDDEILLVKVLVPQALGLKAGEKLFDKVLQGIVDRDPRVKRVSVEFIDGEVTPEKIAASEARTKAEIDAYGHLLDEPKDDETA
;
A
#
# COMPACT_ATOMS: atom_id res chain seq x y z
N MET A 1 -10.24 -2.34 24.27
CA MET A 1 -9.43 -1.54 23.33
C MET A 1 -9.52 -2.24 21.99
N ASP A 2 -10.23 -1.63 21.06
CA ASP A 2 -10.59 -2.19 19.77
C ASP A 2 -9.31 -2.54 19.00
N LYS A 3 -9.10 -3.84 18.78
CA LYS A 3 -7.99 -4.36 17.97
C LYS A 3 -8.22 -3.90 16.54
N LYS A 4 -7.71 -2.71 16.20
CA LYS A 4 -7.73 -2.22 14.81
C LYS A 4 -6.84 -3.14 13.97
N SER A 5 -7.47 -4.02 13.20
CA SER A 5 -6.79 -4.89 12.25
C SER A 5 -6.09 -4.03 11.21
N ILE A 6 -4.81 -4.31 10.97
CA ILE A 6 -4.00 -3.62 9.96
C ILE A 6 -4.15 -4.39 8.65
N ARG A 7 -4.74 -3.77 7.63
CA ARG A 7 -4.88 -4.35 6.29
C ARG A 7 -3.91 -3.66 5.35
N VAL A 8 -3.08 -4.45 4.68
CA VAL A 8 -2.14 -3.93 3.67
C VAL A 8 -2.57 -4.37 2.29
N SER A 9 -2.70 -3.42 1.38
CA SER A 9 -3.12 -3.65 0.00
C SER A 9 -2.07 -3.14 -0.96
N TYR A 10 -1.89 -3.87 -2.06
CA TYR A 10 -0.83 -3.64 -3.02
C TYR A 10 -1.41 -3.24 -4.35
N VAL A 11 -0.84 -2.21 -4.95
CA VAL A 11 -1.26 -1.67 -6.24
C VAL A 11 -0.06 -1.65 -7.16
N GLY A 12 -0.08 -2.52 -8.18
CA GLY A 12 0.92 -2.48 -9.25
C GLY A 12 0.56 -1.44 -10.29
N VAL A 13 1.50 -0.55 -10.63
CA VAL A 13 1.36 0.40 -11.73
C VAL A 13 2.02 -0.16 -12.99
N PRO A 14 1.28 -0.28 -14.11
CA PRO A 14 1.85 -0.72 -15.38
C PRO A 14 2.93 0.26 -15.88
N GLY A 15 4.05 -0.26 -16.41
CA GLY A 15 5.15 0.58 -16.92
C GLY A 15 4.86 1.32 -18.21
N ASP A 16 3.88 0.86 -18.97
CA ASP A 16 3.41 1.51 -20.20
C ASP A 16 2.41 2.64 -19.94
N LEU A 17 2.01 2.84 -18.67
CA LEU A 17 0.96 3.78 -18.34
C LEU A 17 1.46 5.23 -18.46
N SER A 18 0.73 6.08 -19.17
CA SER A 18 1.07 7.50 -19.28
C SER A 18 0.84 8.25 -17.96
N VAL A 19 1.65 9.27 -17.68
CA VAL A 19 1.55 10.13 -16.48
C VAL A 19 0.14 10.70 -16.26
N LEU A 20 -0.57 11.05 -17.34
CA LEU A 20 -1.94 11.55 -17.26
C LEU A 20 -2.93 10.47 -16.79
N LYS A 21 -2.73 9.22 -17.22
CA LYS A 21 -3.55 8.07 -16.82
C LYS A 21 -3.16 7.53 -15.43
N LEU A 22 -1.92 7.76 -15.01
CA LEU A 22 -1.39 7.32 -13.71
C LEU A 22 -2.23 7.85 -12.56
N LYS A 23 -2.59 9.13 -12.61
CA LYS A 23 -3.45 9.76 -11.60
C LYS A 23 -4.80 9.03 -11.46
N SER A 24 -5.50 8.81 -12.57
CA SER A 24 -6.80 8.14 -12.55
C SER A 24 -6.68 6.67 -12.17
N TYR A 25 -5.63 5.99 -12.63
CA TYR A 25 -5.34 4.61 -12.28
C TYR A 25 -5.11 4.43 -10.79
N LEU A 26 -4.21 5.22 -10.20
CA LEU A 26 -3.93 5.18 -8.75
C LEU A 26 -5.19 5.46 -7.94
N ARG A 27 -5.98 6.46 -8.36
CA ARG A 27 -7.23 6.78 -7.67
C ARG A 27 -8.23 5.62 -7.70
N ALA A 28 -8.40 5.00 -8.86
CA ALA A 28 -9.33 3.86 -9.02
C ALA A 28 -8.82 2.61 -8.30
N ALA A 29 -7.53 2.31 -8.41
CA ALA A 29 -6.91 1.16 -7.76
C ALA A 29 -6.93 1.29 -6.23
N ILE A 30 -6.59 2.48 -5.70
CA ILE A 30 -6.64 2.75 -4.26
C ILE A 30 -8.09 2.70 -3.76
N ALA A 31 -9.05 3.28 -4.49
CA ALA A 31 -10.46 3.20 -4.12
C ALA A 31 -10.98 1.76 -4.14
N GLY A 32 -10.56 0.93 -5.11
CA GLY A 32 -10.95 -0.47 -5.19
C GLY A 32 -10.39 -1.32 -4.05
N VAL A 33 -9.15 -1.08 -3.62
CA VAL A 33 -8.59 -1.79 -2.44
C VAL A 33 -9.09 -1.23 -1.10
N ALA A 34 -9.58 0.01 -1.10
CA ALA A 34 -10.25 0.61 0.04
C ALA A 34 -11.67 0.08 0.28
N GLU A 35 -12.18 -0.79 -0.60
CA GLU A 35 -13.36 -1.59 -0.29
C GLU A 35 -13.03 -2.61 0.83
N GLY A 36 -13.48 -2.29 2.04
CA GLY A 36 -13.16 -3.01 3.27
C GLY A 36 -13.91 -2.44 4.46
N SER A 37 -13.68 -3.01 5.65
CA SER A 37 -14.34 -2.58 6.88
C SER A 37 -13.76 -1.27 7.40
N ASP A 38 -14.63 -0.35 7.86
CA ASP A 38 -14.26 0.96 8.41
C ASP A 38 -13.43 0.90 9.71
N ASP A 39 -13.34 -0.28 10.35
CA ASP A 39 -12.58 -0.51 11.58
C ASP A 39 -11.10 -0.89 11.34
N GLU A 40 -10.68 -1.03 10.07
CA GLU A 40 -9.34 -1.47 9.70
C GLU A 40 -8.42 -0.30 9.31
N ILE A 41 -7.15 -0.37 9.72
CA ILE A 41 -6.13 0.58 9.26
C ILE A 41 -5.64 0.10 7.90
N LEU A 42 -6.02 0.80 6.83
CA LEU A 42 -5.56 0.49 5.47
C LEU A 42 -4.21 1.16 5.18
N LEU A 43 -3.18 0.34 4.96
CA LEU A 43 -1.94 0.78 4.32
C LEU A 43 -1.95 0.35 2.86
N VAL A 44 -1.70 1.30 1.96
CA VAL A 44 -1.61 0.98 0.53
C VAL A 44 -0.16 1.08 0.09
N LYS A 45 0.36 0.02 -0.53
CA LYS A 45 1.69 -0.02 -1.11
C LYS A 45 1.58 0.01 -2.63
N VAL A 46 2.07 1.08 -3.24
CA VAL A 46 2.03 1.31 -4.67
C VAL A 46 3.38 0.99 -5.28
N LEU A 47 3.42 0.00 -6.18
CA LEU A 47 4.62 -0.42 -6.89
C LEU A 47 4.66 0.30 -8.23
N VAL A 48 5.70 1.13 -8.44
CA VAL A 48 5.84 1.97 -9.63
C VAL A 48 7.14 1.64 -10.34
N PRO A 49 7.14 1.43 -11.66
CA PRO A 49 8.38 1.23 -12.40
C PRO A 49 9.21 2.52 -12.37
N GLN A 50 10.50 2.41 -12.11
CA GLN A 50 11.41 3.55 -11.91
C GLN A 50 11.42 4.50 -13.13
N ALA A 51 11.36 3.94 -14.33
CA ALA A 51 11.24 4.71 -15.57
C ALA A 51 9.98 5.60 -15.60
N LEU A 52 8.87 5.12 -15.04
CA LEU A 52 7.63 5.88 -14.91
C LEU A 52 7.69 6.87 -13.76
N GLY A 53 8.32 6.49 -12.64
CA GLY A 53 8.62 7.36 -11.51
C GLY A 53 9.38 8.61 -11.93
N LEU A 54 10.46 8.42 -12.69
CA LEU A 54 11.28 9.48 -13.27
C LEU A 54 10.51 10.35 -14.27
N LYS A 55 9.63 9.74 -15.09
CA LYS A 55 8.80 10.48 -16.07
C LYS A 55 7.69 11.31 -15.42
N ALA A 56 7.03 10.77 -14.40
CA ALA A 56 5.92 11.42 -13.71
C ALA A 56 6.40 12.47 -12.69
N GLY A 57 7.57 12.23 -12.08
CA GLY A 57 8.13 13.04 -11.01
C GLY A 57 7.48 12.79 -9.66
N GLU A 58 8.28 12.76 -8.60
CA GLU A 58 7.84 12.47 -7.23
C GLU A 58 6.71 13.41 -6.76
N LYS A 59 6.76 14.69 -7.17
CA LYS A 59 5.72 15.68 -6.86
C LYS A 59 4.33 15.28 -7.38
N LEU A 60 4.26 14.58 -8.52
CA LEU A 60 2.97 14.15 -9.06
C LEU A 60 2.40 13.00 -8.23
N PHE A 61 3.23 12.03 -7.84
CA PHE A 61 2.82 10.98 -6.92
C PHE A 61 2.34 11.59 -5.60
N ASP A 62 3.16 12.42 -4.97
CA ASP A 62 2.83 13.06 -3.70
C ASP A 62 1.47 13.78 -3.75
N LYS A 63 1.24 14.59 -4.79
CA LYS A 63 -0.04 15.30 -4.99
C LYS A 63 -1.22 14.36 -5.25
N VAL A 64 -1.01 13.27 -5.99
CA VAL A 64 -2.06 12.27 -6.25
C VAL A 64 -2.40 11.52 -4.98
N LEU A 65 -1.40 11.07 -4.23
CA LEU A 65 -1.55 10.36 -2.96
C LEU A 65 -2.25 11.23 -1.93
N GLN A 66 -1.80 12.48 -1.77
CA GLN A 66 -2.42 13.43 -0.86
C GLN A 66 -3.89 13.66 -1.20
N GLY A 67 -4.22 13.81 -2.49
CA GLY A 67 -5.61 13.96 -2.94
C GLY A 67 -6.47 12.69 -2.83
N ILE A 68 -5.87 11.53 -2.54
CA ILE A 68 -6.58 10.28 -2.25
C ILE A 68 -6.79 10.16 -0.74
N VAL A 69 -5.75 10.38 0.06
CA VAL A 69 -5.83 10.39 1.54
C VAL A 69 -6.81 11.46 2.05
N ASP A 70 -6.82 12.64 1.42
CA ASP A 70 -7.76 13.72 1.76
C ASP A 70 -9.22 13.35 1.47
N ARG A 71 -9.44 12.44 0.51
CA ARG A 71 -10.76 12.08 0.00
C ARG A 71 -11.32 10.81 0.64
N ASP A 72 -10.45 9.88 1.01
CA ASP A 72 -10.79 8.62 1.66
C ASP A 72 -10.13 8.55 3.04
N PRO A 73 -10.86 8.88 4.13
CA PRO A 73 -10.32 8.91 5.50
C PRO A 73 -9.88 7.53 6.02
N ARG A 74 -10.25 6.45 5.30
CA ARG A 74 -9.86 5.06 5.59
C ARG A 74 -8.41 4.77 5.20
N VAL A 75 -7.88 5.49 4.21
CA VAL A 75 -6.49 5.32 3.76
C VAL A 75 -5.57 6.04 4.75
N LYS A 76 -5.07 5.31 5.73
CA LYS A 76 -4.24 5.85 6.82
C LYS A 76 -2.82 6.18 6.36
N ARG A 77 -2.27 5.39 5.43
CA ARG A 77 -0.90 5.59 4.91
C ARG A 77 -0.76 4.99 3.51
N VAL A 78 -0.13 5.74 2.61
CA VAL A 78 0.26 5.22 1.29
C VAL A 78 1.77 5.26 1.16
N SER A 79 2.38 4.14 0.83
CA SER A 79 3.81 4.02 0.53
C SER A 79 3.99 3.75 -0.96
N VAL A 80 4.87 4.48 -1.61
CA VAL A 80 5.26 4.23 -3.00
C VAL A 80 6.63 3.57 -3.01
N GLU A 81 6.75 2.48 -3.76
CA GLU A 81 7.99 1.76 -3.97
C GLU A 81 8.34 1.82 -5.46
N PHE A 82 9.49 2.42 -5.78
CA PHE A 82 10.00 2.45 -7.14
C PHE A 82 10.79 1.19 -7.42
N ILE A 83 10.48 0.53 -8.53
CA ILE A 83 11.03 -0.78 -8.88
C ILE A 83 11.76 -0.67 -10.20
N ASP A 84 12.99 -1.17 -10.24
CA ASP A 84 13.77 -1.18 -11.46
C ASP A 84 13.19 -2.21 -12.45
N GLY A 85 12.93 -1.77 -13.68
CA GLY A 85 12.29 -2.56 -14.74
C GLY A 85 10.75 -2.58 -14.69
N GLU A 86 10.15 -3.58 -15.34
CA GLU A 86 8.70 -3.74 -15.42
C GLU A 86 8.09 -4.20 -14.09
N VAL A 87 6.90 -3.70 -13.77
CA VAL A 87 6.08 -4.16 -12.63
C VAL A 87 5.30 -5.37 -13.11
N THR A 88 5.87 -6.56 -12.91
CA THR A 88 5.21 -7.83 -13.20
C THR A 88 4.38 -8.29 -12.01
N PRO A 89 3.32 -9.09 -12.22
CA PRO A 89 2.55 -9.70 -11.12
C PRO A 89 3.43 -10.51 -10.18
N GLU A 90 4.52 -11.12 -10.68
CA GLU A 90 5.50 -11.83 -9.87
C GLU A 90 6.26 -10.89 -8.91
N LYS A 91 6.63 -9.68 -9.33
CA LYS A 91 7.27 -8.68 -8.44
C LYS A 91 6.29 -8.10 -7.44
N ILE A 92 5.03 -7.93 -7.83
CA ILE A 92 3.96 -7.55 -6.91
C ILE A 92 3.82 -8.64 -5.84
N ALA A 93 3.65 -9.90 -6.26
CA ALA A 93 3.55 -11.05 -5.36
C ALA A 93 4.79 -11.23 -4.46
N ALA A 94 5.99 -10.91 -4.96
CA ALA A 94 7.22 -10.95 -4.15
C ALA A 94 7.28 -9.82 -3.10
N SER A 95 6.84 -8.61 -3.43
CA SER A 95 6.72 -7.50 -2.48
C SER A 95 5.58 -7.75 -1.48
N GLU A 96 4.48 -8.36 -1.94
CA GLU A 96 3.39 -8.87 -1.10
C GLU A 96 3.89 -9.91 -0.11
N ALA A 97 4.61 -10.93 -0.58
CA ALA A 97 5.15 -11.99 0.27
C ALA A 97 6.17 -11.46 1.28
N ARG A 98 7.06 -10.54 0.87
CA ARG A 98 8.01 -9.90 1.80
C ARG A 98 7.29 -9.09 2.86
N THR A 99 6.41 -8.18 2.45
CA THR A 99 5.76 -7.29 3.40
C THR A 99 4.72 -8.04 4.24
N LYS A 100 4.07 -9.11 3.73
CA LYS A 100 3.27 -10.03 4.55
C LYS A 100 4.12 -10.76 5.57
N ALA A 101 5.31 -11.23 5.19
CA ALA A 101 6.25 -11.85 6.13
C ALA A 101 6.77 -10.84 7.18
N GLU A 102 7.01 -9.59 6.79
CA GLU A 102 7.35 -8.53 7.73
C GLU A 102 6.18 -8.19 8.66
N ILE A 103 4.96 -8.01 8.15
CA ILE A 103 3.78 -7.74 8.97
C ILE A 103 3.43 -8.93 9.87
N ASP A 104 3.66 -10.16 9.45
CA ASP A 104 3.49 -11.35 10.28
C ASP A 104 4.55 -11.35 11.41
N ALA A 105 5.80 -11.06 11.06
CA ALA A 105 6.90 -10.91 12.03
C ALA A 105 6.71 -9.73 12.99
N TYR A 106 6.12 -8.61 12.54
CA TYR A 106 5.77 -7.45 13.36
C TYR A 106 4.39 -7.59 14.04
N GLY A 107 3.51 -8.43 13.51
CA GLY A 107 2.21 -8.78 14.07
C GLY A 107 2.39 -9.62 15.34
N HIS A 108 3.44 -10.43 15.38
CA HIS A 108 3.94 -11.06 16.60
C HIS A 108 4.45 -10.08 17.68
N LEU A 109 4.63 -8.80 17.38
CA LEU A 109 4.98 -7.75 18.35
C LEU A 109 3.77 -6.98 18.89
N LEU A 110 2.58 -7.21 18.33
CA LEU A 110 1.29 -6.68 18.82
C LEU A 110 0.43 -7.76 19.51
N ASP A 111 0.80 -9.03 19.39
CA ASP A 111 0.50 -9.98 20.45
C ASP A 111 1.46 -9.63 21.58
N GLU A 112 0.98 -8.82 22.53
CA GLU A 112 1.59 -8.79 23.86
C GLU A 112 1.92 -10.24 24.24
N PRO A 113 3.11 -10.53 24.82
CA PRO A 113 3.30 -11.82 25.45
C PRO A 113 2.10 -11.98 26.36
N LYS A 114 1.29 -13.00 26.07
CA LYS A 114 0.27 -13.45 26.99
C LYS A 114 1.05 -13.74 28.26
N ASP A 115 1.00 -12.80 29.19
CA ASP A 115 1.43 -12.98 30.56
C ASP A 115 0.55 -14.12 31.04
N ASP A 116 1.05 -15.34 30.86
CA ASP A 116 0.59 -16.50 31.59
C ASP A 116 1.20 -16.35 33.00
N GLU A 117 0.74 -15.30 33.69
CA GLU A 117 0.87 -15.18 35.12
C GLU A 117 -0.23 -16.07 35.73
N THR A 118 0.24 -17.14 36.37
CA THR A 118 -0.42 -17.93 37.43
C THR A 118 -1.66 -18.77 37.10
N ALA A 119 -1.48 -20.09 37.16
CA ALA A 119 -1.80 -20.85 38.37
C ALA A 119 -1.07 -22.20 38.43
#